data_AF-A0A835HA29-F1
#
_entry.id   AF-A0A835HA29-F1
#
_cell.length_a   1.000
_cell.length_b   1.000
_cell.length_c   1.000
_cell.angle_alpha   90.00
_cell.angle_beta   90.00
_cell.angle_gamma   90.00
#
_symmetry.space_group_name_H-M   'P 1'
#
loop_
_entity.id
_entity.type
_entity.pdbx_description
1 polymer ?
#
loop_
_entity_poly.entity_id
_entity_poly.type
_entity_poly.pdbx_seq_one_letter_code
_entity_poly.pdbx_strand_id
1 'polypeptide(L)' 'MSQIDGTLHHELKVKDEKTFLFGEKPVTVFGCRNPNEIPWADTGAEYVVELTGVFTTKDKAATHLKSSESMQTK' A
#
# COMPACT_ATOMS: atom_id res chain seq x y z
N MET A 1 17.56 8.06 17.39
CA MET A 1 16.56 6.96 17.36
C MET A 1 15.52 7.28 18.41
N SER A 2 14.35 7.80 18.03
CA SER A 2 13.22 7.89 18.96
C SER A 2 12.61 6.51 19.07
N GLN A 3 12.70 5.89 20.24
CA GLN A 3 11.95 4.67 20.54
C GLN A 3 10.52 5.09 20.85
N ILE A 4 9.57 4.53 20.10
CA ILE A 4 8.13 4.67 20.35
C ILE A 4 7.74 3.47 21.21
N ASP A 5 7.11 3.74 22.34
CA ASP A 5 6.80 2.83 23.45
C ASP A 5 5.38 2.25 23.39
N GLY A 6 4.90 1.96 22.17
CA GLY A 6 3.60 1.34 21.93
C GLY A 6 3.71 -0.16 21.65
N THR A 7 2.87 -0.97 22.32
CA THR A 7 2.69 -2.39 21.99
C THR A 7 1.63 -2.54 20.90
N LEU A 8 1.90 -3.34 19.87
CA LEU A 8 0.89 -3.70 18.88
C LEU A 8 -0.16 -4.63 19.54
N HIS A 9 -1.41 -4.17 19.62
CA HIS A 9 -2.50 -4.92 20.26
C HIS A 9 -3.03 -6.09 19.43
N HIS A 10 -2.61 -6.20 18.18
CA HIS A 10 -2.98 -7.27 17.28
C HIS A 10 -1.76 -8.12 16.92
N GLU A 11 -1.97 -9.41 16.79
CA GLU A 11 -0.95 -10.34 16.31
C GLU A 11 -0.66 -10.09 14.82
N LEU A 12 0.61 -10.12 14.44
CA LEU A 12 1.06 -10.04 13.06
C LEU A 12 1.55 -11.43 12.62
N LYS A 13 0.96 -11.99 11.55
CA LYS A 13 1.38 -13.29 10.97
C LYS A 13 1.74 -13.14 9.51
N VAL A 14 2.78 -13.81 9.06
CA VAL A 14 3.01 -14.00 7.62
C VAL A 14 2.08 -15.10 7.15
N LYS A 15 1.24 -14.81 6.14
CA LYS A 15 0.35 -15.81 5.53
C LYS A 15 1.05 -16.48 4.35
N ASP A 16 1.62 -15.67 3.46
CA ASP A 16 2.32 -16.09 2.25
C ASP A 16 3.29 -14.98 1.78
N GLU A 17 3.97 -15.18 0.65
CA GLU A 17 5.00 -14.27 0.13
C GLU A 17 4.52 -12.82 -0.08
N LYS A 18 3.22 -12.62 -0.31
CA LYS A 18 2.65 -11.30 -0.63
C LYS A 18 1.60 -10.84 0.36
N THR A 19 1.38 -11.57 1.46
CA THR A 19 0.31 -11.28 2.40
C THR A 19 0.74 -11.50 3.84
N PHE A 20 0.47 -10.51 4.69
CA PHE A 20 0.45 -10.70 6.14
C PHE A 20 -0.97 -10.57 6.69
N LEU A 21 -1.20 -11.13 7.87
CA LEU A 21 -2.44 -10.97 8.62
C LEU A 21 -2.19 -10.00 9.77
N PHE A 22 -3.05 -9.00 9.86
CA PHE A 22 -3.20 -8.15 11.03
C PHE A 22 -4.42 -8.63 11.81
N GLY A 23 -4.20 -9.43 12.85
CA GLY A 23 -5.25 -10.30 13.40
C GLY A 23 -5.70 -11.33 12.35
N GLU A 24 -6.95 -11.24 11.89
CA GLU A 24 -7.50 -12.09 10.83
C GLU A 24 -7.58 -11.37 9.47
N LYS A 25 -7.29 -10.06 9.44
CA LYS A 25 -7.43 -9.24 8.24
C LYS A 25 -6.19 -9.38 7.34
N PRO A 26 -6.34 -9.80 6.07
CA PRO A 26 -5.22 -9.87 5.15
C PRO A 26 -4.78 -8.47 4.68
N VAL A 27 -3.48 -8.30 4.57
CA VAL A 27 -2.85 -7.11 4.01
C VAL A 27 -1.87 -7.54 2.93
N THR A 28 -2.12 -7.10 1.70
CA THR A 28 -1.28 -7.39 0.53
C THR A 28 -0.05 -6.48 0.52
N VAL A 29 1.10 -7.05 0.19
CA VAL A 29 2.40 -6.36 0.12
C VAL A 29 2.93 -6.41 -1.30
N PHE A 30 3.45 -5.28 -1.76
CA PHE A 30 4.09 -5.15 -3.06
C PHE A 30 5.52 -4.64 -2.91
N GLY A 31 6.43 -5.18 -3.72
CA GLY A 31 7.84 -4.80 -3.77
C GLY A 31 8.17 -3.98 -5.02
N CYS A 32 7.44 -2.88 -5.25
CA CYS A 32 7.60 -2.06 -6.46
C CYS A 32 8.39 -0.79 -6.15
N ARG A 33 9.26 -0.37 -7.08
CA ARG A 33 9.98 0.92 -6.96
C ARG A 33 9.14 2.07 -7.49
N ASN A 34 8.44 1.85 -8.60
CA ASN A 34 7.65 2.90 -9.25
C ASN A 34 6.16 2.78 -8.86
N PRO A 35 5.48 3.89 -8.52
CA PRO A 35 4.07 3.91 -8.14
C PRO A 35 3.10 3.25 -9.13
N ASN A 36 3.38 3.40 -10.42
CA ASN A 36 2.55 2.91 -11.53
C ASN A 36 2.73 1.41 -11.82
N GLU A 37 3.62 0.73 -11.10
CA GLU A 37 3.79 -0.73 -11.16
C GLU A 37 2.92 -1.44 -10.10
N ILE A 38 2.37 -0.70 -9.15
CA ILE A 38 1.57 -1.27 -8.06
C ILE A 38 0.14 -1.51 -8.58
N PRO A 39 -0.40 -2.73 -8.51
CA PRO A 39 -1.70 -3.06 -9.10
C PRO A 39 -2.86 -2.61 -8.19
N TRP A 40 -3.00 -1.30 -7.96
CA TRP A 40 -4.04 -0.72 -7.10
C TRP A 40 -5.46 -1.11 -7.51
N ALA A 41 -5.67 -1.31 -8.81
CA ALA A 41 -6.96 -1.75 -9.35
C ALA A 41 -7.42 -3.10 -8.77
N ASP A 42 -6.48 -3.99 -8.48
CA ASP A 42 -6.77 -5.34 -8.00
C ASP A 42 -6.98 -5.37 -6.48
N THR A 43 -6.58 -4.33 -5.75
CA THR A 43 -6.66 -4.28 -4.28
C THR A 43 -7.98 -3.71 -3.78
N GLY A 44 -8.77 -3.04 -4.64
CA GLY A 44 -9.95 -2.29 -4.22
C GLY A 44 -9.62 -1.04 -3.40
N ALA A 45 -8.43 -0.45 -3.59
CA ALA A 45 -8.02 0.74 -2.84
C ALA A 45 -8.73 1.99 -3.35
N GLU A 46 -9.38 2.73 -2.43
CA GLU A 46 -10.03 4.01 -2.72
C GLU A 46 -9.10 5.21 -2.47
N TYR A 47 -8.14 5.03 -1.56
CA TYR A 47 -7.20 6.07 -1.15
C TYR A 47 -5.78 5.53 -1.14
N VAL A 48 -4.84 6.36 -1.60
CA VAL A 48 -3.40 6.10 -1.52
C VAL A 48 -2.75 7.18 -0.65
N VAL A 49 -2.05 6.75 0.40
CA VAL A 49 -1.29 7.64 1.29
C VAL A 49 0.18 7.57 0.89
N GLU A 50 0.70 8.66 0.35
CA GLU A 50 2.10 8.76 -0.10
C GLU A 50 3.03 9.12 1.06
N LEU A 51 3.68 8.10 1.65
CA LEU A 51 4.59 8.24 2.81
C LEU A 51 6.06 7.96 2.48
N THR A 52 6.42 7.82 1.20
CA THR A 52 7.83 7.60 0.80
C THR A 52 8.68 8.87 0.91
N GLY A 53 8.03 10.04 0.89
CA GLY A 53 8.70 11.35 0.86
C GLY A 53 9.28 11.75 -0.50
N VAL A 54 9.15 10.90 -1.54
CA VAL A 54 9.72 11.15 -2.88
C VAL A 54 8.72 11.80 -3.83
N PHE A 55 7.44 11.40 -3.76
CA PHE A 55 6.38 11.85 -4.66
C PHE A 55 5.49 12.95 -4.03
N THR A 56 6.11 13.99 -3.49
CA THR A 56 5.44 15.02 -2.66
C THR A 56 4.72 16.13 -3.41
N THR A 57 4.85 16.19 -4.74
CA THR A 57 4.13 17.15 -5.59
C THR A 57 2.92 16.47 -6.23
N LYS A 58 1.86 17.24 -6.51
CA LYS A 58 0.63 16.73 -7.17
C LYS A 58 0.91 15.86 -8.40
N ASP A 59 1.74 16.35 -9.31
CA ASP A 59 2.04 15.64 -10.57
C ASP A 59 2.77 14.31 -10.35
N LYS A 60 3.65 14.27 -9.34
CA LYS A 60 4.37 13.05 -8.96
C LYS A 60 3.44 12.05 -8.28
N ALA A 61 2.59 12.51 -7.35
CA ALA A 61 1.61 11.65 -6.69
C ALA A 61 0.55 11.11 -7.67
N ALA A 62 0.22 11.86 -8.73
CA ALA A 62 -0.73 11.42 -9.76
C ALA A 62 -0.28 10.15 -10.51
N THR A 63 0.99 9.74 -10.40
CA THR A 63 1.46 8.46 -10.97
C THR A 63 0.80 7.24 -10.32
N HIS A 64 0.34 7.34 -9.06
CA HIS A 64 -0.48 6.31 -8.41
C HIS A 64 -1.85 6.15 -9.09
N LEU A 65 -2.44 7.26 -9.55
CA LEU A 65 -3.76 7.24 -10.21
C LEU A 65 -3.69 6.55 -11.58
N LYS A 66 -2.58 6.70 -12.31
CA LYS A 66 -2.38 5.99 -13.59
C LYS A 66 -2.36 4.47 -13.42
N SER A 67 -1.86 3.98 -12.29
CA SER A 67 -1.96 2.55 -11.94
C SER A 67 -3.40 2.09 -11.67
N SER A 68 -4.28 3.03 -11.30
CA SER A 68 -5.69 2.78 -11.03
C SER A 68 -6.62 2.99 -12.24
N GLU A 69 -6.16 3.56 -13.36
CA GLU A 69 -7.01 3.77 -14.55
C GLU A 69 -7.48 2.47 -15.23
N SER A 70 -6.93 1.32 -14.84
CA SER A 70 -7.51 -0.01 -15.11
C SER A 70 -8.81 -0.30 -14.33
N MET A 71 -9.24 0.57 -13.40
CA MET A 71 -10.46 0.43 -12.59
C MET A 71 -11.75 0.92 -13.29
N GLN A 72 -11.69 1.44 -14.53
CA GLN A 72 -12.86 2.02 -15.21
C GLN A 72 -13.64 1.06 -16.12
N THR A 73 -13.34 -0.25 -16.08
CA THR A 73 -14.13 -1.27 -16.79
C THR A 73 -14.53 -2.42 -15.89
N LYS A 74 -15.40 -2.16 -14.91
CA LYS A 74 -16.33 -3.15 -14.34
C LYS A 74 -17.64 -2.48 -13.98
#